data_AF-A0A534ASM5-F1
#
_entry.id   AF-A0A534ASM5-F1
#
_cell.length_a   1.000
_cell.length_b   1.000
_cell.length_c   1.000
_cell.angle_alpha   90.00
_cell.angle_beta   90.00
_cell.angle_gamma   90.00
#
_symmetry.space_group_name_H-M   'P 1'
#
loop_
_entity.id
_entity.type
_entity.pdbx_description
1 polymer ?
#
loop_
_entity_poly.entity_id
_entity_poly.type
_entity_poly.pdbx_seq_one_letter_code
_entity_poly.pdbx_strand_id
1 'polypeptide(L)'
;MRVRHHFVSRMSAAAVCCIAFAAHAETDPSFLLTATSKDLDAYFPSYLANGYFSTMTAPRGTESNLAYMVAFMDYAKDDISRPAAIPGWTEIDYSTGKSTAGEFWLNQVKLGAKAFRDYSQTLNMRDAMLSTAYRFTDDSRKSTDIRVTTFVSQASAHLAATQMAITPDFSGTVQLSFSLTLWAPHQPRFPIRTMTGDEMLSAVAANNMTVLEPVNHATPDRAPVWYHGDTHVLAKDGDTHDLTLWLDGQAEQGLSMAQAAAIGLPADLSPADVKLVKNQYQLGVLVSVPVQRGKTYTFTKYVAVARQNWGGGAKETLALAKAARQTGFDQLLEEHRKAWYQLWQSDVVIDGDPQVQQAVHSDLYYLLSNSTVGTAWP
;
A
#
# COMPACT_ATOMS: atom_id res chain seq x y z
N MET A 1 18.55 66.91 -46.68
CA MET A 1 18.60 66.32 -45.33
C MET A 1 17.25 65.65 -45.05
N ARG A 2 16.97 64.45 -45.58
CA ARG A 2 17.21 63.09 -45.05
C ARG A 2 16.55 62.80 -43.68
N VAL A 3 15.33 62.28 -43.79
CA VAL A 3 14.58 61.45 -42.84
C VAL A 3 15.41 60.24 -42.40
N ARG A 4 15.33 59.84 -41.12
CA ARG A 4 15.64 58.48 -40.67
C ARG A 4 14.61 58.02 -39.64
N HIS A 5 13.85 57.00 -40.04
CA HIS A 5 13.06 56.15 -39.16
C HIS A 5 13.98 55.25 -38.31
N HIS A 6 13.66 55.06 -37.04
CA HIS A 6 14.12 53.92 -36.26
C HIS A 6 12.92 53.14 -35.73
N PHE A 7 12.72 51.99 -36.36
CA PHE A 7 12.02 50.82 -35.83
C PHE A 7 12.81 50.30 -34.62
N VAL A 8 12.14 50.06 -33.48
CA VAL A 8 12.61 49.08 -32.49
C VAL A 8 11.44 48.20 -32.07
N SER A 9 11.70 46.91 -32.23
CA SER A 9 10.80 45.76 -32.13
C SER A 9 10.34 45.50 -30.69
N ARG A 10 9.08 45.07 -30.55
CA ARG A 10 8.53 44.49 -29.31
C ARG A 10 9.13 43.09 -29.12
N MET A 11 9.94 42.89 -28.08
CA MET A 11 10.26 41.56 -27.58
C MET A 11 9.21 41.16 -26.53
N SER A 12 8.36 40.21 -26.90
CA SER A 12 7.50 39.47 -25.98
C SER A 12 8.37 38.53 -25.14
N ALA A 13 8.45 38.78 -23.84
CA ALA A 13 9.08 37.86 -22.89
C ALA A 13 8.11 36.69 -22.62
N ALA A 14 8.44 35.51 -23.13
CA ALA A 14 7.80 34.27 -22.72
C ALA A 14 8.30 33.90 -21.32
N ALA A 15 7.40 33.95 -20.33
CA ALA A 15 7.67 33.49 -18.98
C ALA A 15 7.74 31.95 -18.99
N VAL A 16 8.95 31.41 -18.87
CA VAL A 16 9.17 29.99 -18.58
C VAL A 16 8.99 29.81 -17.07
N CYS A 17 7.89 29.18 -16.67
CA CYS A 17 7.73 28.69 -15.30
C CYS A 17 8.68 27.50 -15.10
N CYS A 18 9.87 27.77 -14.58
CA CYS A 18 10.72 26.72 -14.00
C CYS A 18 10.16 26.39 -12.61
N ILE A 19 9.52 25.22 -12.49
CA ILE A 19 9.25 24.61 -11.18
C ILE A 19 10.61 24.22 -10.61
N ALA A 20 11.03 24.91 -9.55
CA ALA A 20 12.24 24.59 -8.82
C ALA A 20 12.01 23.30 -8.03
N PHE A 21 12.56 22.18 -8.51
CA PHE A 21 12.77 21.02 -7.65
C PHE A 21 13.87 21.38 -6.65
N ALA A 22 13.53 21.45 -5.36
CA ALA A 22 14.54 21.43 -4.32
C ALA A 22 15.34 20.14 -4.50
N ALA A 23 16.62 20.27 -4.85
CA ALA A 23 17.56 19.16 -4.92
C ALA A 23 17.70 18.58 -3.51
N HIS A 24 16.92 17.55 -3.21
CA HIS A 24 17.14 16.74 -2.03
C HIS A 24 18.46 16.01 -2.26
N ALA A 25 19.35 16.05 -1.27
CA ALA A 25 20.53 15.19 -1.30
C ALA A 25 20.08 13.74 -1.52
N GLU A 26 20.79 13.02 -2.38
CA GLU A 26 20.53 11.61 -2.64
C GLU A 26 20.56 10.86 -1.30
N THR A 27 19.56 10.00 -1.04
CA THR A 27 19.51 9.24 0.21
C THR A 27 20.73 8.32 0.27
N ASP A 28 21.40 8.28 1.41
CA ASP A 28 22.53 7.38 1.62
C ASP A 28 22.13 5.94 1.26
N PRO A 29 22.88 5.24 0.38
CA PRO A 29 22.54 3.89 -0.10
C PRO A 29 22.32 2.86 1.02
N SER A 30 22.92 3.06 2.19
CA SER A 30 22.72 2.19 3.35
C SER A 30 21.30 2.23 3.92
N PHE A 31 20.48 3.21 3.57
CA PHE A 31 19.05 3.24 3.93
C PHE A 31 18.15 2.59 2.87
N LEU A 32 18.70 2.12 1.75
CA LEU A 32 17.91 1.66 0.62
C LEU A 32 17.96 0.14 0.52
N LEU A 33 16.81 -0.52 0.66
CA LEU A 33 16.65 -1.92 0.28
C LEU A 33 15.97 -1.96 -1.09
N THR A 34 16.69 -2.39 -2.12
CA THR A 34 16.22 -2.35 -3.52
C THR A 34 16.15 -3.76 -4.11
N ALA A 35 14.97 -4.13 -4.61
CA ALA A 35 14.74 -5.33 -5.41
C ALA A 35 14.61 -4.97 -6.89
N THR A 36 15.13 -5.86 -7.74
CA THR A 36 15.04 -5.80 -9.20
C THR A 36 14.33 -7.05 -9.74
N SER A 37 14.15 -7.14 -11.05
CA SER A 37 13.54 -8.32 -11.69
C SER A 37 14.29 -9.62 -11.39
N LYS A 38 15.58 -9.55 -11.01
CA LYS A 38 16.40 -10.71 -10.63
C LYS A 38 16.02 -11.29 -9.27
N ASP A 39 15.38 -10.48 -8.42
CA ASP A 39 15.10 -10.81 -7.02
C ASP A 39 13.66 -11.31 -6.83
N LEU A 40 12.82 -11.31 -7.88
CA LEU A 40 11.41 -11.69 -7.79
C LEU A 40 11.21 -13.13 -7.30
N ASP A 41 12.11 -14.05 -7.65
CA ASP A 41 12.05 -15.46 -7.22
C ASP A 41 12.47 -15.67 -5.76
N ALA A 42 13.02 -14.64 -5.10
CA ALA A 42 13.43 -14.63 -3.70
C ALA A 42 12.76 -13.49 -2.91
N TYR A 43 11.73 -12.86 -3.48
CA TYR A 43 11.08 -11.70 -2.88
C TYR A 43 10.42 -12.09 -1.55
N PHE A 44 10.80 -11.40 -0.48
CA PHE A 44 10.17 -11.53 0.83
C PHE A 44 9.49 -10.21 1.21
N PRO A 45 8.21 -10.21 1.63
CA PRO A 45 7.53 -9.00 2.06
C PRO A 45 8.26 -8.28 3.19
N SER A 46 8.42 -6.97 3.06
CA SER A 46 8.79 -6.06 4.14
C SER A 46 7.53 -5.52 4.81
N TYR A 47 7.69 -4.53 5.71
CA TYR A 47 6.60 -3.87 6.41
C TYR A 47 6.71 -2.35 6.28
N LEU A 48 5.56 -1.70 6.16
CA LEU A 48 5.38 -0.29 6.46
C LEU A 48 4.51 -0.20 7.71
N ALA A 49 4.95 0.57 8.71
CA ALA A 49 4.25 0.68 9.98
C ALA A 49 4.61 1.99 10.71
N ASN A 50 3.79 2.35 11.70
CA ASN A 50 4.00 3.51 12.57
C ASN A 50 3.84 3.18 14.08
N GLY A 51 3.91 1.88 14.42
CA GLY A 51 3.67 1.31 15.74
C GLY A 51 2.18 1.22 16.16
N TYR A 52 1.25 1.83 15.41
CA TYR A 52 -0.18 1.67 15.62
C TYR A 52 -0.83 0.74 14.61
N PHE A 53 -0.44 0.83 13.34
CA PHE A 53 -0.89 -0.11 12.33
C PHE A 53 0.15 -0.29 11.24
N SER A 54 -0.05 -1.32 10.42
CA SER A 54 0.93 -1.74 9.43
C SER A 54 0.29 -2.29 8.15
N THR A 55 1.13 -2.49 7.15
CA THR A 55 0.88 -3.40 6.03
C THR A 55 2.16 -4.14 5.68
N MET A 56 2.02 -5.39 5.28
CA MET A 56 3.07 -6.08 4.53
C MET A 56 3.19 -5.48 3.12
N THR A 57 4.39 -5.47 2.55
CA THR A 57 4.61 -5.01 1.18
C THR A 57 4.28 -6.11 0.18
N ALA A 58 4.03 -5.73 -1.08
CA ALA A 58 3.79 -6.66 -2.17
C ALA A 58 4.65 -6.26 -3.39
N PRO A 59 5.06 -7.22 -4.23
CA PRO A 59 6.05 -6.97 -5.27
C PRO A 59 5.60 -5.96 -6.33
N ARG A 60 4.32 -5.91 -6.76
CA ARG A 60 3.88 -4.87 -7.71
C ARG A 60 3.59 -3.54 -6.99
N GLY A 61 3.44 -3.55 -5.67
CA GLY A 61 3.01 -2.40 -4.86
C GLY A 61 1.54 -2.01 -5.06
N THR A 62 0.86 -2.61 -6.04
CA THR A 62 -0.56 -2.42 -6.35
C THR A 62 -1.45 -3.46 -5.69
N GLU A 63 -0.88 -4.54 -5.16
CA GLU A 63 -1.64 -5.59 -4.48
C GLU A 63 -2.03 -5.17 -3.06
N SER A 64 -3.08 -5.82 -2.56
CA SER A 64 -3.35 -5.88 -1.13
C SER A 64 -2.44 -6.88 -0.44
N ASN A 65 -2.18 -6.65 0.84
CA ASN A 65 -1.51 -7.63 1.69
C ASN A 65 -2.01 -7.51 3.13
N LEU A 66 -1.67 -8.49 3.97
CA LEU A 66 -2.05 -8.51 5.37
C LEU A 66 -1.57 -7.24 6.08
N ALA A 67 -2.49 -6.70 6.86
CA ALA A 67 -2.33 -5.48 7.63
C ALA A 67 -2.84 -5.73 9.04
N TYR A 68 -2.22 -5.09 10.02
CA TYR A 68 -2.54 -5.29 11.44
C TYR A 68 -2.63 -3.96 12.17
N MET A 69 -3.34 -3.98 13.29
CA MET A 69 -3.42 -2.85 14.21
C MET A 69 -2.99 -3.27 15.61
N VAL A 70 -2.56 -2.27 16.36
CA VAL A 70 -2.17 -2.37 17.74
C VAL A 70 -3.27 -2.95 18.62
N ALA A 71 -2.91 -4.01 19.36
CA ALA A 71 -3.78 -4.72 20.30
C ALA A 71 -5.11 -5.23 19.68
N PHE A 72 -5.16 -5.37 18.36
CA PHE A 72 -6.33 -5.87 17.66
C PHE A 72 -6.21 -7.37 17.46
N MET A 73 -6.76 -8.11 18.43
CA MET A 73 -6.58 -9.55 18.57
C MET A 73 -7.91 -10.29 18.41
N ASP A 74 -7.81 -11.43 17.75
CA ASP A 74 -8.80 -12.50 17.71
C ASP A 74 -8.63 -13.37 18.97
N TYR A 75 -9.73 -13.57 19.69
CA TYR A 75 -9.83 -14.34 20.92
C TYR A 75 -10.77 -15.55 20.78
N ALA A 76 -10.85 -16.15 19.59
CA ALA A 76 -11.68 -17.31 19.36
C ALA A 76 -11.54 -18.35 20.49
N LYS A 77 -12.70 -18.81 20.97
CA LYS A 77 -12.77 -19.84 22.00
C LYS A 77 -12.00 -21.09 21.54
N ASP A 78 -11.30 -21.73 22.47
CA ASP A 78 -10.57 -22.99 22.25
C ASP A 78 -9.33 -22.91 21.30
N ASP A 79 -9.06 -21.75 20.70
CA ASP A 79 -7.85 -21.49 19.89
C ASP A 79 -6.97 -20.39 20.51
N ILE A 80 -5.66 -20.40 20.26
CA ILE A 80 -4.75 -19.36 20.75
C ILE A 80 -5.19 -17.96 20.26
N SER A 81 -4.83 -16.93 21.02
CA SER A 81 -5.06 -15.55 20.57
C SER A 81 -4.18 -15.23 19.36
N ARG A 82 -4.76 -14.60 18.34
CA ARG A 82 -4.06 -14.28 17.08
C ARG A 82 -4.19 -12.79 16.77
N PRO A 83 -3.17 -12.14 16.20
CA PRO A 83 -3.35 -10.82 15.61
C PRO A 83 -4.41 -10.90 14.51
N ALA A 84 -5.52 -10.17 14.68
CA ALA A 84 -6.59 -10.16 13.69
C ALA A 84 -6.16 -9.31 12.50
N ALA A 85 -6.22 -9.86 11.29
CA ALA A 85 -5.89 -9.11 10.09
C ALA A 85 -7.00 -8.10 9.80
N ILE A 86 -6.66 -6.81 9.71
CA ILE A 86 -7.61 -5.81 9.22
C ILE A 86 -7.76 -5.93 7.70
N PRO A 87 -8.86 -5.42 7.12
CA PRO A 87 -9.02 -5.35 5.68
C PRO A 87 -7.79 -4.74 4.98
N GLY A 88 -7.23 -5.47 4.02
CA GLY A 88 -6.04 -5.03 3.28
C GLY A 88 -6.33 -3.73 2.54
N TRP A 89 -5.43 -2.74 2.65
CA TRP A 89 -5.75 -1.36 2.31
C TRP A 89 -4.87 -0.75 1.24
N THR A 90 -3.83 -1.42 0.74
CA THR A 90 -2.90 -0.86 -0.25
C THR A 90 -3.41 -0.96 -1.69
N GLU A 91 -4.37 -1.85 -1.96
CA GLU A 91 -4.71 -2.24 -3.34
C GLU A 91 -5.19 -1.09 -4.24
N ILE A 92 -4.45 -0.85 -5.32
CA ILE A 92 -4.91 -0.04 -6.46
C ILE A 92 -4.65 -0.87 -7.72
N ASP A 93 -5.64 -1.65 -8.15
CA ASP A 93 -5.50 -2.52 -9.32
C ASP A 93 -5.80 -1.76 -10.61
N TYR A 94 -5.23 -2.22 -11.71
CA TYR A 94 -5.28 -1.57 -13.02
C TYR A 94 -5.66 -2.56 -14.11
N SER A 95 -6.56 -2.14 -15.00
CA SER A 95 -6.92 -2.89 -16.20
C SER A 95 -6.96 -1.98 -17.42
N THR A 96 -6.49 -2.48 -18.56
CA THR A 96 -6.63 -1.81 -19.86
C THR A 96 -7.99 -2.08 -20.52
N GLY A 97 -8.92 -2.68 -19.77
CA GLY A 97 -10.28 -3.02 -20.14
C GLY A 97 -10.44 -4.42 -20.71
N LYS A 98 -11.64 -4.69 -21.24
CA LYS A 98 -11.98 -5.98 -21.84
C LYS A 98 -11.14 -6.28 -23.08
N SER A 99 -10.69 -7.52 -23.18
CA SER A 99 -10.11 -8.13 -24.37
C SER A 99 -11.01 -9.28 -24.87
N THR A 100 -10.64 -9.89 -25.99
CA THR A 100 -11.29 -11.13 -26.50
C THR A 100 -11.14 -12.32 -25.55
N ALA A 101 -10.17 -12.29 -24.64
CA ALA A 101 -9.89 -13.35 -23.67
C ALA A 101 -10.42 -13.03 -22.25
N GLY A 102 -11.10 -11.90 -22.07
CA GLY A 102 -11.62 -11.43 -20.77
C GLY A 102 -11.04 -10.08 -20.36
N GLU A 103 -11.39 -9.63 -19.16
CA GLU A 103 -10.85 -8.42 -18.55
C GLU A 103 -9.63 -8.78 -17.70
N PHE A 104 -8.48 -8.20 -18.04
CA PHE A 104 -7.21 -8.52 -17.39
C PHE A 104 -6.87 -7.48 -16.34
N TRP A 105 -6.73 -7.94 -15.10
CA TRP A 105 -6.32 -7.14 -13.96
C TRP A 105 -4.84 -7.33 -13.68
N LEU A 106 -4.10 -6.23 -13.50
CA LEU A 106 -2.65 -6.23 -13.31
C LEU A 106 -2.24 -7.15 -12.15
N ASN A 107 -2.97 -7.14 -11.04
CA ASN A 107 -2.65 -7.96 -9.87
C ASN A 107 -2.82 -9.48 -10.12
N GLN A 108 -3.59 -9.87 -11.15
CA GLN A 108 -3.78 -11.27 -11.53
C GLN A 108 -2.71 -11.77 -12.52
N VAL A 109 -1.92 -10.86 -13.10
CA VAL A 109 -0.86 -11.24 -14.04
C VAL A 109 0.32 -11.83 -13.27
N LYS A 110 0.78 -13.00 -13.71
CA LYS A 110 1.98 -13.66 -13.18
C LYS A 110 3.19 -12.74 -13.36
N LEU A 111 3.94 -12.52 -12.29
CA LEU A 111 5.21 -11.79 -12.34
C LEU A 111 6.20 -12.46 -13.29
N GLY A 112 6.90 -11.65 -14.06
CA GLY A 112 7.93 -12.11 -14.97
C GLY A 112 8.22 -11.12 -16.09
N ALA A 113 9.40 -11.27 -16.70
CA ALA A 113 9.93 -10.35 -17.71
C ALA A 113 9.04 -10.16 -18.95
N LYS A 114 8.11 -11.09 -19.22
CA LYS A 114 7.13 -10.98 -20.32
C LYS A 114 6.19 -9.79 -20.10
N ALA A 115 5.66 -9.65 -18.89
CA ALA A 115 4.64 -8.64 -18.56
C ALA A 115 5.22 -7.43 -17.81
N PHE A 116 6.32 -7.62 -17.08
CA PHE A 116 6.93 -6.59 -16.24
C PHE A 116 8.37 -6.35 -16.67
N ARG A 117 8.63 -5.18 -17.28
CA ARG A 117 9.97 -4.73 -17.66
C ARG A 117 10.44 -3.61 -16.76
N ASP A 118 11.76 -3.43 -16.68
CA ASP A 118 12.40 -2.34 -15.94
C ASP A 118 11.93 -2.25 -14.48
N TYR A 119 11.70 -3.41 -13.86
CA TYR A 119 11.22 -3.53 -12.49
C TYR A 119 12.28 -3.04 -11.50
N SER A 120 11.87 -2.15 -10.61
CA SER A 120 12.60 -1.74 -9.42
C SER A 120 11.60 -1.47 -8.30
N GLN A 121 11.89 -1.99 -7.12
CA GLN A 121 11.19 -1.63 -5.90
C GLN A 121 12.22 -1.26 -4.83
N THR A 122 12.03 -0.12 -4.18
CA THR A 122 12.93 0.37 -3.13
C THR A 122 12.13 0.70 -1.89
N LEU A 123 12.48 0.06 -0.77
CA LEU A 123 12.15 0.56 0.55
C LEU A 123 13.23 1.56 0.95
N ASN A 124 12.85 2.84 1.05
CA ASN A 124 13.69 3.86 1.66
C ASN A 124 13.42 3.85 3.16
N MET A 125 14.35 3.31 3.95
CA MET A 125 14.23 3.17 5.40
C MET A 125 14.37 4.51 6.13
N ARG A 126 15.07 5.47 5.52
CA ARG A 126 15.20 6.84 6.07
C ARG A 126 13.88 7.59 6.04
N ASP A 127 13.15 7.42 4.93
CA ASP A 127 11.86 8.04 4.69
C ASP A 127 10.68 7.13 5.07
N ALA A 128 10.90 5.85 5.39
CA ALA A 128 9.90 4.81 5.59
C ALA A 128 8.82 4.72 4.50
N MET A 129 9.29 4.73 3.26
CA MET A 129 8.46 4.80 2.08
C MET A 129 8.84 3.69 1.11
N LEU A 130 7.85 2.96 0.60
CA LEU A 130 8.05 1.98 -0.46
C LEU A 130 7.72 2.62 -1.82
N SER A 131 8.65 2.53 -2.75
CA SER A 131 8.46 2.95 -4.14
C SER A 131 8.65 1.77 -5.08
N THR A 132 7.66 1.49 -5.93
CA THR A 132 7.71 0.46 -6.98
C THR A 132 7.58 1.11 -8.34
N ALA A 133 8.39 0.71 -9.31
CA ALA A 133 8.30 1.15 -10.69
C ALA A 133 8.54 0.00 -11.66
N TYR A 134 7.76 -0.05 -12.73
CA TYR A 134 7.94 -0.99 -13.83
C TYR A 134 7.14 -0.56 -15.06
N ARG A 135 7.50 -1.09 -16.22
CA ARG A 135 6.66 -1.07 -17.42
C ARG A 135 5.84 -2.34 -17.48
N PHE A 136 4.52 -2.19 -17.35
CA PHE A 136 3.55 -3.28 -17.49
C PHE A 136 3.08 -3.39 -18.93
N THR A 137 3.07 -4.60 -19.48
CA THR A 137 2.49 -4.92 -20.80
C THR A 137 1.47 -6.04 -20.64
N ASP A 138 0.21 -5.77 -20.99
CA ASP A 138 -0.86 -6.77 -20.94
C ASP A 138 -0.81 -7.74 -22.13
N ASP A 139 -1.65 -8.78 -22.12
CA ASP A 139 -1.75 -9.74 -23.22
C ASP A 139 -2.33 -9.15 -24.52
N SER A 140 -2.98 -7.98 -24.45
CA SER A 140 -3.39 -7.19 -25.62
C SER A 140 -2.27 -6.32 -26.20
N ARG A 141 -1.05 -6.43 -25.66
CA ARG A 141 0.16 -5.67 -26.03
C ARG A 141 0.07 -4.16 -25.79
N LYS A 142 -0.85 -3.72 -24.94
CA LYS A 142 -0.87 -2.33 -24.46
C LYS A 142 0.12 -2.21 -23.31
N SER A 143 0.99 -1.20 -23.34
CA SER A 143 1.94 -0.99 -22.25
C SER A 143 1.66 0.28 -21.47
N THR A 144 2.00 0.26 -20.19
CA THR A 144 1.83 1.38 -19.27
C THR A 144 3.03 1.41 -18.33
N ASP A 145 3.67 2.55 -18.20
CA ASP A 145 4.65 2.76 -17.12
C ASP A 145 3.87 3.00 -15.83
N ILE A 146 4.16 2.18 -14.81
CA ILE A 146 3.51 2.20 -13.50
C ILE A 146 4.54 2.65 -12.47
N ARG A 147 4.15 3.60 -11.62
CA ARG A 147 4.89 3.95 -10.41
C ARG A 147 3.94 3.98 -9.23
N VAL A 148 4.33 3.36 -8.12
CA VAL A 148 3.53 3.30 -6.90
C VAL A 148 4.40 3.76 -5.73
N THR A 149 3.84 4.59 -4.87
CA THR A 149 4.48 5.01 -3.62
C THR A 149 3.50 4.80 -2.47
N THR A 150 3.92 4.09 -1.43
CA THR A 150 3.10 3.81 -0.24
C THR A 150 3.86 4.14 1.03
N PHE A 151 3.16 4.72 2.00
CA PHE A 151 3.66 4.92 3.36
C PHE A 151 2.55 4.81 4.40
N VAL A 152 2.93 4.44 5.63
CA VAL A 152 2.10 4.55 6.83
C VAL A 152 2.58 5.78 7.60
N SER A 153 1.69 6.74 7.87
CA SER A 153 2.11 8.05 8.38
C SER A 153 2.69 7.93 9.79
N GLN A 154 3.88 8.49 9.99
CA GLN A 154 4.47 8.62 11.32
C GLN A 154 4.03 9.92 12.00
N ALA A 155 3.56 10.90 11.23
CA ALA A 155 3.01 12.15 11.74
C ALA A 155 1.55 12.01 12.21
N SER A 156 0.82 11.01 11.69
CA SER A 156 -0.56 10.73 12.07
C SER A 156 -0.77 9.23 12.28
N ALA A 157 -1.03 8.85 13.53
CA ALA A 157 -1.19 7.45 13.93
C ALA A 157 -2.26 6.69 13.12
N HIS A 158 -3.29 7.38 12.64
CA HIS A 158 -4.44 6.78 11.98
C HIS A 158 -4.34 6.71 10.46
N LEU A 159 -3.34 7.35 9.83
CA LEU A 159 -3.35 7.61 8.39
C LEU A 159 -2.26 6.85 7.63
N ALA A 160 -2.61 6.41 6.43
CA ALA A 160 -1.68 5.92 5.42
C ALA A 160 -2.11 6.41 4.03
N ALA A 161 -1.20 6.35 3.06
CA ALA A 161 -1.51 6.70 1.69
C ALA A 161 -0.77 5.82 0.70
N THR A 162 -1.43 5.52 -0.42
CA THR A 162 -0.84 4.91 -1.61
C THR A 162 -1.13 5.82 -2.80
N GLN A 163 -0.09 6.25 -3.51
CA GLN A 163 -0.18 6.99 -4.76
C GLN A 163 0.28 6.10 -5.91
N MET A 164 -0.50 6.06 -6.99
CA MET A 164 -0.18 5.34 -8.22
C MET A 164 -0.19 6.30 -9.40
N ALA A 165 0.93 6.40 -10.10
CA ALA A 165 1.05 7.10 -11.36
C ALA A 165 1.10 6.11 -12.52
N ILE A 166 0.29 6.36 -13.55
CA ILE A 166 0.28 5.57 -14.79
C ILE A 166 0.64 6.46 -15.98
N THR A 167 1.44 5.95 -16.91
CA THR A 167 1.74 6.59 -18.20
C THR A 167 1.51 5.60 -19.34
N PRO A 168 0.29 5.57 -19.92
CA PRO A 168 -0.05 4.63 -20.99
C PRO A 168 0.68 4.96 -22.30
N ASP A 169 1.11 3.95 -23.05
CA ASP A 169 1.64 4.12 -24.41
C ASP A 169 0.58 4.07 -25.52
N PHE A 170 -0.68 4.19 -25.11
CA PHE A 170 -1.87 4.12 -25.94
C PHE A 170 -2.90 5.15 -25.46
N SER A 171 -3.91 5.41 -26.29
CA SER A 171 -5.10 6.17 -25.90
C SER A 171 -6.30 5.23 -25.83
N GLY A 172 -7.26 5.52 -24.94
CA GLY A 172 -8.46 4.69 -24.76
C GLY A 172 -9.03 4.84 -23.37
N THR A 173 -9.84 3.87 -22.93
CA THR A 173 -10.36 3.81 -21.56
C THR A 173 -9.63 2.73 -20.79
N VAL A 174 -9.23 3.04 -19.56
CA VAL A 174 -8.68 2.08 -18.59
C VAL A 174 -9.56 2.05 -17.34
N GLN A 175 -9.40 1.03 -16.51
CA GLN A 175 -10.09 0.90 -15.24
C GLN A 175 -9.10 0.84 -14.08
N LEU A 176 -9.43 1.50 -12.99
CA LEU A 176 -8.73 1.44 -11.72
C LEU A 176 -9.68 0.93 -10.65
N SER A 177 -9.24 -0.03 -9.83
CA SER A 177 -9.97 -0.56 -8.68
C SER A 177 -9.28 -0.13 -7.39
N PHE A 178 -9.95 0.71 -6.60
CA PHE A 178 -9.48 1.14 -5.29
C PHE A 178 -10.20 0.33 -4.23
N SER A 179 -9.55 -0.71 -3.70
CA SER A 179 -10.23 -1.70 -2.86
C SER A 179 -9.71 -1.73 -1.43
N LEU A 180 -10.60 -2.15 -0.53
CA LEU A 180 -10.34 -2.77 0.75
C LEU A 180 -10.61 -4.27 0.59
N THR A 181 -9.57 -5.08 0.79
CA THR A 181 -9.63 -6.53 0.67
C THR A 181 -10.15 -7.12 1.97
N LEU A 182 -11.25 -7.85 1.91
CA LEU A 182 -11.88 -8.45 3.09
C LEU A 182 -11.44 -9.91 3.14
N TRP A 183 -10.54 -10.24 4.07
CA TRP A 183 -9.92 -11.55 4.15
C TRP A 183 -10.95 -12.64 4.43
N ALA A 184 -10.89 -13.73 3.66
CA ALA A 184 -11.60 -14.93 4.01
C ALA A 184 -11.01 -15.50 5.30
N PRO A 185 -11.82 -16.10 6.20
CA PRO A 185 -11.30 -16.81 7.35
C PRO A 185 -10.35 -17.93 6.93
N HIS A 186 -9.30 -18.18 7.71
CA HIS A 186 -8.41 -19.30 7.45
C HIS A 186 -9.17 -20.63 7.56
N GLN A 187 -8.93 -21.56 6.62
CA GLN A 187 -9.58 -22.87 6.60
C GLN A 187 -8.53 -24.00 6.39
N PRO A 188 -8.48 -25.02 7.27
CA PRO A 188 -9.26 -25.15 8.51
C PRO A 188 -8.73 -24.23 9.62
N ARG A 189 -9.58 -23.91 10.59
CA ARG A 189 -9.12 -23.32 11.85
C ARG A 189 -8.89 -24.42 12.89
N PHE A 190 -7.66 -24.55 13.35
CA PHE A 190 -7.25 -25.51 14.36
C PHE A 190 -7.41 -24.91 15.78
N PRO A 191 -8.12 -25.57 16.72
CA PRO A 191 -8.27 -25.09 18.09
C PRO A 191 -7.01 -25.40 18.92
N ILE A 192 -5.90 -24.74 18.59
CA ILE A 192 -4.55 -25.13 19.05
C ILE A 192 -4.45 -25.15 20.58
N ARG A 193 -5.18 -24.30 21.30
CA ARG A 193 -5.15 -24.26 22.78
C ARG A 193 -5.60 -25.58 23.40
N THR A 194 -6.47 -26.33 22.73
CA THR A 194 -7.06 -27.57 23.25
C THR A 194 -6.40 -28.84 22.71
N MET A 195 -5.39 -28.70 21.84
CA MET A 195 -4.71 -29.81 21.19
C MET A 195 -3.34 -30.05 21.82
N THR A 196 -2.95 -31.32 21.93
CA THR A 196 -1.56 -31.71 22.08
C THR A 196 -0.77 -31.49 20.78
N GLY A 197 0.55 -31.51 20.85
CA GLY A 197 1.41 -31.41 19.65
C GLY A 197 1.11 -32.51 18.62
N ASP A 198 0.92 -33.75 19.06
CA ASP A 198 0.65 -34.89 18.18
C ASP A 198 -0.73 -34.81 17.51
N GLU A 199 -1.75 -34.35 18.24
CA GLU A 199 -3.09 -34.10 17.69
C GLU A 199 -3.06 -32.98 16.65
N MET A 200 -2.31 -31.90 16.91
CA MET A 200 -2.13 -30.80 15.95
C MET A 200 -1.45 -31.29 14.67
N LEU A 201 -0.34 -32.03 14.78
CA LEU A 201 0.37 -32.58 13.62
C LEU A 201 -0.51 -33.55 12.83
N SER A 202 -1.28 -34.40 13.52
CA SER A 202 -2.24 -35.31 12.89
C SER A 202 -3.35 -34.56 12.15
N ALA A 203 -3.87 -33.47 12.71
CA ALA A 203 -4.90 -32.65 12.08
C ALA A 203 -4.38 -31.87 10.87
N VAL A 204 -3.16 -31.33 10.93
CA VAL A 204 -2.45 -30.71 9.80
C VAL A 204 -2.32 -31.71 8.65
N ALA A 205 -1.81 -32.91 8.93
CA ALA A 205 -1.66 -33.97 7.94
C ALA A 205 -3.01 -34.41 7.34
N ALA A 206 -4.05 -34.53 8.16
CA ALA A 206 -5.40 -34.89 7.72
C ALA A 206 -6.03 -33.86 6.75
N ASN A 207 -5.53 -32.61 6.75
CA ASN A 207 -5.95 -31.55 5.83
C ASN A 207 -4.99 -31.36 4.65
N ASN A 208 -4.10 -32.34 4.38
CA ASN A 208 -3.09 -32.28 3.32
C ASN A 208 -2.13 -31.08 3.44
N MET A 209 -1.85 -30.66 4.67
CA MET A 209 -0.91 -29.58 4.99
C MET A 209 0.36 -30.15 5.63
N THR A 210 1.44 -29.36 5.65
CA THR A 210 2.70 -29.72 6.30
C THR A 210 3.27 -28.52 7.05
N VAL A 211 3.88 -28.78 8.21
CA VAL A 211 4.64 -27.78 8.99
C VAL A 211 6.16 -28.04 8.94
N LEU A 212 6.60 -28.94 8.07
CA LEU A 212 8.00 -29.36 7.96
C LEU A 212 8.76 -28.60 6.87
N GLU A 213 8.07 -28.24 5.79
CA GLU A 213 8.67 -27.56 4.65
C GLU A 213 7.81 -26.35 4.26
N PRO A 214 8.43 -25.20 3.95
CA PRO A 214 7.70 -24.06 3.44
C PRO A 214 7.14 -24.35 2.05
N VAL A 215 5.92 -23.87 1.78
CA VAL A 215 5.26 -24.03 0.47
C VAL A 215 5.98 -23.22 -0.62
N ASN A 216 6.60 -22.10 -0.24
CA ASN A 216 7.45 -21.27 -1.09
C ASN A 216 8.34 -20.37 -0.20
N HIS A 217 9.30 -19.65 -0.79
CA HIS A 217 10.25 -18.79 -0.06
C HIS A 217 9.59 -17.64 0.73
N ALA A 218 8.38 -17.22 0.35
CA ALA A 218 7.66 -16.13 1.00
C ALA A 218 6.66 -16.60 2.06
N THR A 219 6.53 -17.93 2.26
CA THR A 219 5.56 -18.52 3.19
C THR A 219 6.32 -19.33 4.24
N PRO A 220 6.15 -19.06 5.54
CA PRO A 220 6.81 -19.84 6.58
C PRO A 220 6.32 -21.29 6.56
N ASP A 221 7.21 -22.22 6.94
CA ASP A 221 6.92 -23.64 7.13
C ASP A 221 5.67 -23.88 8.00
N ARG A 222 5.50 -23.07 9.04
CA ARG A 222 4.38 -23.20 9.98
C ARG A 222 3.14 -22.37 9.62
N ALA A 223 3.03 -21.86 8.39
CA ALA A 223 1.83 -21.15 7.93
C ALA A 223 0.50 -21.89 8.19
N PRO A 224 0.41 -23.24 8.12
CA PRO A 224 -0.83 -23.96 8.43
C PRO A 224 -1.34 -23.80 9.86
N VAL A 225 -0.49 -23.36 10.80
CA VAL A 225 -0.85 -23.19 12.22
C VAL A 225 -0.65 -21.75 12.72
N TRP A 226 0.21 -20.97 12.07
CA TRP A 226 0.48 -19.55 12.32
C TRP A 226 -0.14 -18.65 11.25
N TYR A 227 -1.45 -18.80 11.04
CA TYR A 227 -2.24 -17.91 10.22
C TYR A 227 -2.82 -16.73 11.02
N HIS A 228 -3.27 -15.71 10.30
CA HIS A 228 -3.88 -14.50 10.88
C HIS A 228 -5.19 -14.82 11.63
N GLY A 229 -5.51 -14.00 12.62
CA GLY A 229 -6.84 -13.97 13.23
C GLY A 229 -7.88 -13.33 12.30
N ASP A 230 -9.14 -13.51 12.63
CA ASP A 230 -10.28 -13.13 11.81
C ASP A 230 -10.88 -11.77 12.24
N THR A 231 -11.26 -10.98 11.24
CA THR A 231 -12.01 -9.74 11.42
C THR A 231 -13.35 -9.85 10.70
N HIS A 232 -14.44 -9.73 11.45
CA HIS A 232 -15.79 -9.72 10.92
C HIS A 232 -16.18 -8.32 10.50
N VAL A 233 -16.53 -8.13 9.23
CA VAL A 233 -17.07 -6.86 8.75
C VAL A 233 -18.55 -6.78 9.12
N LEU A 234 -18.90 -5.84 9.99
CA LEU A 234 -20.25 -5.67 10.53
C LEU A 234 -21.12 -4.77 9.64
N ALA A 235 -20.52 -3.70 9.13
CA ALA A 235 -21.16 -2.78 8.20
C ALA A 235 -20.10 -2.26 7.22
N LYS A 236 -20.50 -2.03 5.96
CA LYS A 236 -19.60 -1.51 4.93
C LYS A 236 -20.39 -0.79 3.85
N ASP A 237 -19.90 0.34 3.36
CA ASP A 237 -20.49 1.03 2.22
C ASP A 237 -19.50 1.97 1.53
N GLY A 238 -19.96 2.64 0.48
CA GLY A 238 -19.19 3.67 -0.21
C GLY A 238 -20.06 4.68 -0.95
N ASP A 239 -19.45 5.81 -1.31
CA ASP A 239 -20.08 6.86 -2.09
C ASP A 239 -19.29 7.04 -3.39
N THR A 240 -19.93 6.78 -4.53
CA THR A 240 -19.30 6.89 -5.86
C THR A 240 -19.17 8.33 -6.34
N HIS A 241 -19.95 9.27 -5.81
CA HIS A 241 -19.84 10.68 -6.14
C HIS A 241 -18.70 11.33 -5.36
N ASP A 242 -18.58 11.02 -4.06
CA ASP A 242 -17.49 11.50 -3.21
C ASP A 242 -16.23 10.63 -3.32
N LEU A 243 -16.28 9.50 -4.02
CA LEU A 243 -15.19 8.53 -4.17
C LEU A 243 -14.63 8.09 -2.81
N THR A 244 -15.51 7.60 -1.94
CA THR A 244 -15.15 7.15 -0.60
C THR A 244 -15.67 5.76 -0.28
N LEU A 245 -15.01 5.09 0.67
CA LEU A 245 -15.34 3.78 1.20
C LEU A 245 -15.25 3.83 2.72
N TRP A 246 -16.08 3.06 3.42
CA TRP A 246 -15.96 2.87 4.86
C TRP A 246 -16.48 1.50 5.29
N LEU A 247 -15.97 1.01 6.41
CA LEU A 247 -16.48 -0.17 7.09
C LEU A 247 -16.30 -0.06 8.61
N ASP A 248 -17.21 -0.71 9.33
CA ASP A 248 -17.03 -1.10 10.73
C ASP A 248 -16.82 -2.62 10.78
N GLY A 249 -15.93 -3.05 11.66
CA GLY A 249 -15.61 -4.45 11.87
C GLY A 249 -15.36 -4.79 13.33
N GLN A 250 -15.14 -6.07 13.60
CA GLN A 250 -14.81 -6.57 14.91
C GLN A 250 -13.90 -7.79 14.78
N ALA A 251 -12.80 -7.82 15.53
CA ALA A 251 -12.00 -9.03 15.64
C ALA A 251 -12.84 -10.15 16.29
N GLU A 252 -12.65 -11.40 15.89
CA GLU A 252 -13.35 -12.55 16.50
C GLU A 252 -13.22 -12.51 18.03
N GLN A 253 -14.34 -12.31 18.72
CA GLN A 253 -14.41 -12.16 20.19
C GLN A 253 -13.47 -11.08 20.77
N GLY A 254 -13.10 -10.09 19.95
CA GLY A 254 -12.18 -9.01 20.31
C GLY A 254 -12.77 -7.62 20.15
N LEU A 255 -11.86 -6.65 20.01
CA LEU A 255 -12.20 -5.23 19.89
C LEU A 255 -12.95 -4.94 18.58
N SER A 256 -13.70 -3.83 18.56
CA SER A 256 -14.25 -3.26 17.33
C SER A 256 -13.20 -2.42 16.58
N MET A 257 -13.42 -2.23 15.29
CA MET A 257 -12.60 -1.42 14.39
C MET A 257 -13.41 -0.62 13.38
N ALA A 258 -12.80 0.42 12.84
CA ALA A 258 -13.31 1.17 11.70
C ALA A 258 -12.18 1.45 10.70
N GLN A 259 -12.52 1.42 9.41
CA GLN A 259 -11.57 1.72 8.34
C GLN A 259 -12.28 2.44 7.21
N ALA A 260 -11.62 3.43 6.64
CA ALA A 260 -12.16 4.22 5.55
C ALA A 260 -11.10 4.58 4.53
N ALA A 261 -11.53 4.84 3.31
CA ALA A 261 -10.69 5.36 2.25
C ALA A 261 -11.36 6.53 1.52
N ALA A 262 -10.57 7.51 1.12
CA ALA A 262 -10.97 8.56 0.20
C ALA A 262 -10.02 8.54 -1.01
N ILE A 263 -10.57 8.58 -2.22
CA ILE A 263 -9.79 8.50 -3.45
C ILE A 263 -9.65 9.91 -4.03
N GLY A 264 -8.42 10.27 -4.39
CA GLY A 264 -8.08 11.45 -5.17
C GLY A 264 -7.80 11.06 -6.62
N LEU A 265 -8.51 11.71 -7.55
CA LEU A 265 -8.26 11.60 -8.98
C LEU A 265 -7.39 12.78 -9.45
N PRO A 266 -6.70 12.66 -10.60
CA PRO A 266 -6.06 13.80 -11.24
C PRO A 266 -7.06 14.94 -11.50
N ALA A 267 -6.66 16.20 -11.26
CA ALA A 267 -7.57 17.35 -11.36
C ALA A 267 -8.21 17.51 -12.75
N ASP A 268 -7.48 17.19 -13.82
CA ASP A 268 -7.94 17.31 -15.20
C ASP A 268 -8.62 16.03 -15.74
N LEU A 269 -8.95 15.08 -14.86
CA LEU A 269 -9.53 13.79 -15.25
C LEU A 269 -10.97 13.69 -14.78
N SER A 270 -11.89 13.60 -15.74
CA SER A 270 -13.27 13.22 -15.47
C SER A 270 -13.45 11.72 -15.74
N PRO A 271 -13.88 10.91 -14.76
CA PRO A 271 -14.15 9.51 -14.99
C PRO A 271 -15.35 9.34 -15.91
N ALA A 272 -15.27 8.37 -16.82
CA ALA A 272 -16.36 8.00 -17.71
C ALA A 272 -17.45 7.18 -16.98
N ASP A 273 -17.06 6.43 -15.95
CA ASP A 273 -17.95 5.62 -15.13
C ASP A 273 -17.32 5.39 -13.75
N VAL A 274 -18.16 5.32 -12.71
CA VAL A 274 -17.75 5.02 -11.34
C VAL A 274 -18.74 4.04 -10.72
N LYS A 275 -18.23 2.90 -10.24
CA LYS A 275 -19.06 1.84 -9.65
C LYS A 275 -18.56 1.46 -8.27
N LEU A 276 -19.51 1.23 -7.36
CA LEU A 276 -19.24 0.59 -6.08
C LEU A 276 -19.19 -0.93 -6.28
N VAL A 277 -18.09 -1.55 -5.86
CA VAL A 277 -17.94 -3.00 -5.77
C VAL A 277 -18.09 -3.40 -4.31
N LYS A 278 -19.09 -4.23 -4.00
CA LYS A 278 -19.37 -4.68 -2.64
C LYS A 278 -19.78 -6.15 -2.68
N ASN A 279 -18.91 -7.02 -2.20
CA ASN A 279 -19.16 -8.45 -2.07
C ASN A 279 -18.53 -8.99 -0.77
N GLN A 280 -18.53 -10.31 -0.57
CA GLN A 280 -18.01 -10.93 0.65
C GLN A 280 -16.53 -10.61 0.92
N TYR A 281 -15.71 -10.53 -0.12
CA TYR A 281 -14.25 -10.44 -0.03
C TYR A 281 -13.67 -9.10 -0.50
N GLN A 282 -14.53 -8.18 -0.91
CA GLN A 282 -14.11 -6.90 -1.47
C GLN A 282 -15.11 -5.79 -1.17
N LEU A 283 -14.59 -4.63 -0.78
CA LEU A 283 -15.26 -3.34 -0.85
C LEU A 283 -14.36 -2.40 -1.66
N GLY A 284 -14.84 -1.84 -2.77
CA GLY A 284 -14.00 -1.01 -3.63
C GLY A 284 -14.77 -0.02 -4.48
N VAL A 285 -14.08 0.99 -5.00
CA VAL A 285 -14.59 1.86 -6.07
C VAL A 285 -13.83 1.53 -7.35
N LEU A 286 -14.58 1.18 -8.39
CA LEU A 286 -14.09 0.98 -9.75
C LEU A 286 -14.28 2.28 -10.53
N VAL A 287 -13.21 2.82 -11.09
CA VAL A 287 -13.22 4.06 -11.85
C VAL A 287 -12.75 3.78 -13.28
N SER A 288 -13.60 4.05 -14.27
CA SER A 288 -13.23 3.99 -15.69
C SER A 288 -12.81 5.37 -16.16
N VAL A 289 -11.62 5.50 -16.74
CA VAL A 289 -11.06 6.81 -17.09
C VAL A 289 -10.49 6.84 -18.51
N PRO A 290 -10.74 7.91 -19.29
CA PRO A 290 -10.11 8.09 -20.58
C PRO A 290 -8.64 8.50 -20.38
N VAL A 291 -7.75 7.85 -21.11
CA VAL A 291 -6.31 8.12 -21.10
C VAL A 291 -5.81 8.47 -22.50
N GLN A 292 -4.68 9.17 -22.51
CA GLN A 292 -3.99 9.61 -23.72
C GLN A 292 -2.58 9.07 -23.69
N ARG A 293 -2.11 8.62 -24.86
CA ARG A 293 -0.74 8.15 -25.05
C ARG A 293 0.27 9.16 -24.51
N GLY A 294 1.18 8.70 -23.66
CA GLY A 294 2.29 9.48 -23.12
C GLY A 294 1.93 10.48 -22.02
N LYS A 295 0.64 10.65 -21.68
CA LYS A 295 0.21 11.50 -20.56
C LYS A 295 0.25 10.70 -19.26
N THR A 296 0.84 11.29 -18.21
CA THR A 296 0.86 10.71 -16.86
C THR A 296 -0.39 11.10 -16.09
N TYR A 297 -0.97 10.15 -15.37
CA TYR A 297 -2.13 10.32 -14.49
C TYR A 297 -1.78 9.79 -13.10
N THR A 298 -1.99 10.59 -12.06
CA THR A 298 -1.67 10.25 -10.66
C THR A 298 -2.93 10.11 -9.83
N PHE A 299 -3.15 8.92 -9.30
CA PHE A 299 -4.26 8.59 -8.41
C PHE A 299 -3.73 8.40 -6.99
N THR A 300 -4.50 8.81 -5.99
CA THR A 300 -4.10 8.61 -4.58
C THR A 300 -5.25 8.00 -3.79
N LYS A 301 -4.95 6.99 -2.98
CA LYS A 301 -5.86 6.44 -1.99
C LYS A 301 -5.37 6.83 -0.60
N TYR A 302 -6.18 7.61 0.10
CA TYR A 302 -5.93 8.03 1.48
C TYR A 302 -6.72 7.10 2.40
N VAL A 303 -6.05 6.45 3.35
CA VAL A 303 -6.65 5.46 4.24
C VAL A 303 -6.60 5.97 5.67
N ALA A 304 -7.70 5.77 6.38
CA ALA A 304 -7.77 5.96 7.82
C ALA A 304 -8.21 4.67 8.50
N VAL A 305 -7.61 4.36 9.65
CA VAL A 305 -7.96 3.21 10.49
C VAL A 305 -8.14 3.63 11.95
N ALA A 306 -9.05 2.95 12.64
CA ALA A 306 -9.30 3.14 14.06
C ALA A 306 -9.74 1.82 14.69
N ARG A 307 -9.60 1.72 16.01
CA ARG A 307 -10.16 0.63 16.82
C ARG A 307 -10.76 1.14 18.12
N GLN A 308 -11.55 0.31 18.79
CA GLN A 308 -12.11 0.61 20.10
C GLN A 308 -11.04 1.16 21.03
N ASN A 309 -11.26 2.32 21.67
CA ASN A 309 -10.28 3.03 22.53
C ASN A 309 -9.03 3.59 21.80
N TRP A 310 -9.04 3.70 20.47
CA TRP A 310 -8.04 4.39 19.65
C TRP A 310 -8.70 4.86 18.35
N GLY A 311 -9.36 6.03 18.41
CA GLY A 311 -10.14 6.61 17.31
C GLY A 311 -11.65 6.45 17.50
N GLY A 312 -12.41 6.57 16.40
CA GLY A 312 -13.88 6.51 16.38
C GLY A 312 -14.42 5.38 15.50
N GLY A 313 -15.73 5.42 15.21
CA GLY A 313 -16.36 4.48 14.29
C GLY A 313 -16.12 4.85 12.83
N ALA A 314 -16.84 4.20 11.91
CA ALA A 314 -16.71 4.46 10.48
C ALA A 314 -16.91 5.93 10.10
N LYS A 315 -17.81 6.66 10.76
CA LYS A 315 -18.09 8.07 10.45
C LYS A 315 -16.89 8.97 10.73
N GLU A 316 -16.30 8.89 11.93
CA GLU A 316 -15.13 9.68 12.31
C GLU A 316 -13.90 9.27 11.48
N THR A 317 -13.74 7.97 11.23
CA THR A 317 -12.65 7.43 10.43
C THR A 317 -12.73 7.90 8.97
N LEU A 318 -13.94 7.94 8.39
CA LEU A 318 -14.17 8.51 7.06
C LEU A 318 -13.85 10.01 7.02
N ALA A 319 -14.17 10.77 8.07
CA ALA A 319 -13.80 12.18 8.14
C ALA A 319 -12.27 12.37 8.11
N LEU A 320 -11.50 11.50 8.78
CA LEU A 320 -10.03 11.51 8.72
C LEU A 320 -9.51 11.23 7.31
N ALA A 321 -10.03 10.22 6.62
CA ALA A 321 -9.63 9.92 5.23
C ALA A 321 -9.95 11.08 4.27
N LYS A 322 -11.12 11.71 4.43
CA LYS A 322 -11.52 12.89 3.64
C LYS A 322 -10.63 14.10 3.92
N ALA A 323 -10.28 14.35 5.18
CA ALA A 323 -9.36 15.41 5.55
C ALA A 323 -7.97 15.16 4.96
N ALA A 324 -7.45 13.93 5.04
CA ALA A 324 -6.19 13.54 4.42
C ALA A 324 -6.18 13.80 2.90
N ARG A 325 -7.29 13.49 2.21
CA ARG A 325 -7.44 13.81 0.79
C ARG A 325 -7.42 15.32 0.51
N GLN A 326 -8.01 16.14 1.39
CA GLN A 326 -7.98 17.61 1.25
C GLN A 326 -6.58 18.17 1.49
N THR A 327 -5.82 17.61 2.44
CA THR A 327 -4.40 17.95 2.68
C THR A 327 -3.53 17.59 1.47
N GLY A 328 -3.78 16.41 0.87
CA GLY A 328 -3.06 15.96 -0.31
C GLY A 328 -1.79 15.16 0.01
N PHE A 329 -1.35 14.36 -0.96
CA PHE A 329 -0.25 13.40 -0.79
C PHE A 329 1.08 14.06 -0.43
N ASP A 330 1.46 15.12 -1.13
CA ASP A 330 2.77 15.74 -0.99
C ASP A 330 2.97 16.31 0.43
N GLN A 331 1.97 17.00 0.97
CA GLN A 331 2.03 17.55 2.32
C GLN A 331 2.05 16.42 3.37
N LEU A 332 1.21 15.38 3.22
CA LEU A 332 1.23 14.24 4.15
C LEU A 332 2.58 13.51 4.13
N LEU A 333 3.20 13.39 2.95
CA LEU A 333 4.52 12.79 2.80
C LEU A 333 5.61 13.64 3.45
N GLU A 334 5.55 14.96 3.30
CA GLU A 334 6.48 15.89 3.97
C GLU A 334 6.38 15.77 5.50
N GLU A 335 5.16 15.78 6.04
CA GLU A 335 4.91 15.61 7.47
C GLU A 335 5.41 14.25 7.98
N HIS A 336 5.14 13.17 7.24
CA HIS A 336 5.63 11.83 7.53
C HIS A 336 7.17 11.77 7.55
N ARG A 337 7.85 12.30 6.53
CA ARG A 337 9.32 12.36 6.46
C ARG A 337 9.92 13.14 7.61
N LYS A 338 9.34 14.30 7.94
CA LYS A 338 9.78 15.10 9.08
C LYS A 338 9.72 14.30 10.37
N ALA A 339 8.63 13.55 10.60
CA ALA A 339 8.49 12.70 11.78
C ALA A 339 9.54 11.57 11.80
N TRP A 340 9.81 10.93 10.66
CA TRP A 340 10.87 9.93 10.53
C TRP A 340 12.28 10.49 10.78
N TYR A 341 12.58 11.69 10.29
CA TYR A 341 13.87 12.33 10.52
C TYR A 341 14.08 12.70 11.99
N GLN A 342 13.02 12.90 12.78
CA GLN A 342 13.16 13.02 14.23
C GLN A 342 13.55 11.69 14.87
N LEU A 343 12.97 10.56 14.43
CA LEU A 343 13.34 9.24 14.94
C LEU A 343 14.78 8.87 14.60
N TRP A 344 15.23 9.19 13.38
CA TRP A 344 16.61 8.96 12.94
C TRP A 344 17.66 9.88 13.60
N GLN A 345 17.29 10.75 14.54
CA GLN A 345 18.30 11.48 15.33
C GLN A 345 19.14 10.55 16.22
N SER A 346 18.61 9.37 16.56
CA SER A 346 19.32 8.33 17.30
C SER A 346 20.01 7.31 16.39
N ASP A 347 20.43 7.73 15.20
CA ASP A 347 21.11 6.86 14.23
C ASP A 347 22.44 6.30 14.77
N VAL A 348 22.83 5.14 14.25
CA VAL A 348 24.09 4.45 14.58
C VAL A 348 24.93 4.34 13.31
N VAL A 349 26.00 5.12 13.26
CA VAL A 349 26.95 5.14 12.13
C VAL A 349 28.14 4.24 12.42
N ILE A 350 28.46 3.37 11.46
CA ILE A 350 29.53 2.37 11.49
C ILE A 350 30.48 2.67 10.33
N ASP A 351 31.72 2.98 10.68
CA ASP A 351 32.78 3.21 9.70
C ASP A 351 33.34 1.89 9.15
N GLY A 352 33.64 1.86 7.85
CA GLY A 352 34.48 0.83 7.23
C GLY A 352 33.77 -0.41 6.66
N ASP A 353 32.47 -0.59 6.91
CA ASP A 353 31.69 -1.69 6.31
C ASP A 353 30.27 -1.25 5.91
N PRO A 354 30.02 -0.95 4.62
CA PRO A 354 28.70 -0.54 4.13
C PRO A 354 27.60 -1.58 4.27
N GLN A 355 27.93 -2.89 4.27
CA GLN A 355 26.94 -3.95 4.44
C GLN A 355 26.46 -3.99 5.89
N VAL A 356 27.39 -3.85 6.84
CA VAL A 356 27.05 -3.75 8.26
C VAL A 356 26.25 -2.48 8.54
N GLN A 357 26.59 -1.34 7.93
CA GLN A 357 25.79 -0.10 8.05
C GLN A 357 24.34 -0.33 7.59
N GLN A 358 24.15 -0.95 6.41
CA GLN A 358 22.83 -1.22 5.87
C GLN A 358 22.02 -2.19 6.76
N ALA A 359 22.67 -3.20 7.32
CA ALA A 359 22.04 -4.13 8.25
C ALA A 359 21.56 -3.42 9.53
N VAL A 360 22.39 -2.54 10.11
CA VAL A 360 22.00 -1.77 11.31
C VAL A 360 20.89 -0.77 11.01
N HIS A 361 20.92 -0.09 9.87
CA HIS A 361 19.81 0.75 9.44
C HIS A 361 18.52 -0.06 9.25
N SER A 362 18.60 -1.28 8.72
CA SER A 362 17.45 -2.18 8.60
C SER A 362 16.89 -2.54 9.98
N ASP A 363 17.73 -2.97 10.91
CA ASP A 363 17.28 -3.34 12.26
C ASP A 363 16.65 -2.15 13.00
N LEU A 364 17.28 -0.97 12.93
CA LEU A 364 16.73 0.25 13.52
C LEU A 364 15.41 0.68 12.86
N TYR A 365 15.31 0.59 11.53
CA TYR A 365 14.07 0.88 10.82
C TYR A 365 12.91 0.00 11.31
N TYR A 366 13.14 -1.31 11.45
CA TYR A 366 12.10 -2.21 11.93
C TYR A 366 11.77 -1.98 13.40
N LEU A 367 12.74 -1.62 14.24
CA LEU A 367 12.48 -1.20 15.62
C LEU A 367 11.61 0.05 15.68
N LEU A 368 11.98 1.09 14.92
CA LEU A 368 11.30 2.39 14.92
C LEU A 368 9.91 2.33 14.28
N SER A 369 9.71 1.53 13.23
CA SER A 369 8.40 1.37 12.58
C SER A 369 7.40 0.55 13.41
N ASN A 370 7.89 -0.31 14.30
CA ASN A 370 7.04 -1.17 15.16
C ASN A 370 6.90 -0.65 16.60
N SER A 371 7.52 0.48 16.92
CA SER A 371 7.41 1.11 18.25
C SER A 371 6.94 2.56 18.12
N THR A 372 6.23 3.04 19.14
CA THR A 372 5.79 4.44 19.19
C THR A 372 6.14 5.01 20.55
N VAL A 373 6.76 6.18 20.54
CA VAL A 373 7.01 7.00 21.74
C VAL A 373 5.67 7.38 22.39
N GLY A 374 5.57 7.21 23.71
CA GLY A 374 4.39 7.65 24.47
C GLY A 374 3.22 6.68 24.49
N THR A 375 3.37 5.47 23.94
CA THR A 375 2.35 4.42 24.09
C THR A 375 2.44 3.81 25.49
N ALA A 376 1.47 4.15 26.35
CA ALA A 376 1.21 3.42 27.58
C ALA A 376 0.36 2.20 27.22
N TRP A 377 0.98 1.03 27.17
CA TRP A 377 0.27 -0.24 27.04
C TRP A 377 -0.42 -0.56 28.38
N PRO A 378 -1.76 -0.65 28.43
CA PRO A 378 -2.46 -1.04 29.65
C PRO A 378 -2.25 -2.52 30.00
#